data_AF-A0A838DBM0-F1
#
_entry.id   AF-A0A838DBM0-F1
#
_cell.length_a   1.000
_cell.length_b   1.000
_cell.length_c   1.000
_cell.angle_alpha   90.00
_cell.angle_beta   90.00
_cell.angle_gamma   90.00
#
_symmetry.space_group_name_H-M   'P 1'
#
loop_
_entity.id
_entity.type
_entity.pdbx_description
1 polymer ?
#
loop_
_entity_poly.entity_id
_entity_poly.type
_entity_poly.pdbx_seq_one_letter_code
_entity_poly.pdbx_strand_id
1 'polypeptide(L)'
;MQTAQTGAAAKGGRIQKVRTTAYTHTEGSGPRNAIGKRLSGGVVKSAASDWSRFPLGTRFRLVGTKDEYVIDDYGGALIGTGTIDLYKTSRAAMNRWGVRHVEIQITHWGSEAESLKVLRPRQRARIVRRMIAGLEGKTQPRTASARAVPPRSL
;
A
#
# COMPACT_ATOMS: atom_id res chain seq x y z
N MET A 1 -41.22 -12.24 7.77
CA MET A 1 -40.31 -11.09 7.55
C MET A 1 -39.28 -11.10 8.66
N GLN A 2 -38.02 -11.39 8.35
CA GLN A 2 -36.94 -11.38 9.35
C GLN A 2 -35.76 -10.63 8.73
N THR A 3 -35.48 -9.47 9.29
CA THR A 3 -34.47 -8.52 8.82
C THR A 3 -33.07 -9.07 9.08
N ALA A 4 -32.32 -9.31 8.01
CA ALA A 4 -30.90 -9.64 8.09
C ALA A 4 -30.09 -8.41 8.50
N GLN A 5 -29.29 -8.57 9.55
CA GLN A 5 -28.40 -7.57 10.10
C GLN A 5 -27.30 -7.22 9.09
N THR A 6 -27.15 -5.93 8.81
CA THR A 6 -26.07 -5.34 8.03
C THR A 6 -24.75 -5.49 8.79
N GLY A 7 -23.82 -6.29 8.24
CA GLY A 7 -22.47 -6.44 8.76
C GLY A 7 -21.74 -5.09 8.76
N ALA A 8 -21.32 -4.65 9.95
CA ALA A 8 -20.49 -3.47 10.12
C ALA A 8 -19.15 -3.66 9.40
N ALA A 9 -18.92 -2.89 8.33
CA ALA A 9 -17.60 -2.79 7.72
C ALA A 9 -16.60 -2.33 8.78
N ALA A 10 -15.59 -3.16 9.07
CA ALA A 10 -14.49 -2.80 9.97
C ALA A 10 -13.95 -1.42 9.54
N LYS A 11 -14.06 -0.42 10.42
CA LYS A 11 -13.51 0.92 10.19
C LYS A 11 -12.00 0.76 10.02
N GLY A 12 -11.53 0.73 8.77
CA GLY A 12 -10.10 0.65 8.49
C GLY A 12 -9.37 1.83 9.15
N GLY A 13 -8.23 1.51 9.76
CA GLY A 13 -7.51 2.42 10.64
C GLY A 13 -7.06 3.70 9.94
N ARG A 14 -6.98 4.79 10.71
CA ARG A 14 -6.34 6.03 10.28
C ARG A 14 -4.84 5.93 10.53
N ILE A 15 -4.05 6.40 9.56
CA ILE A 15 -2.59 6.47 9.67
C ILE A 15 -2.20 7.93 9.50
N GLN A 16 -1.60 8.50 10.54
CA GLN A 16 -1.17 9.89 10.54
C GLN A 16 0.22 10.05 9.90
N LYS A 17 0.51 11.24 9.40
CA LYS A 17 1.84 11.66 8.91
C LYS A 17 2.43 10.72 7.85
N VAL A 18 1.61 10.16 6.97
CA VAL A 18 2.09 9.36 5.83
C VAL A 18 2.76 10.29 4.83
N ARG A 19 4.05 10.05 4.55
CA ARG A 19 4.76 10.78 3.50
C ARG A 19 4.18 10.39 2.15
N THR A 20 3.81 11.40 1.37
CA THR A 20 3.32 11.25 0.01
C THR A 20 4.12 12.09 -0.96
N THR A 21 4.28 11.54 -2.14
CA THR A 21 4.80 12.24 -3.32
C THR A 21 3.77 12.14 -4.44
N ALA A 22 4.09 12.65 -5.62
CA ALA A 22 3.29 12.42 -6.81
C ALA A 22 4.16 12.06 -8.00
N TYR A 23 3.59 11.26 -8.90
CA TYR A 23 4.19 10.90 -10.18
C TYR A 23 3.16 11.01 -11.31
N THR A 24 3.64 10.97 -12.55
CA THR A 24 2.78 10.94 -13.72
C THR A 24 3.39 10.09 -14.83
N HIS A 25 2.54 9.51 -15.68
CA HIS A 25 2.96 8.68 -16.81
C HIS A 25 3.81 9.45 -17.84
N THR A 26 3.74 10.78 -17.82
CA THR A 26 4.51 11.66 -18.72
C THR A 26 5.99 11.81 -18.33
N GLU A 27 6.46 11.10 -17.30
CA GLU A 27 7.87 11.06 -16.86
C GLU A 27 8.62 9.77 -17.25
N GLY A 28 8.03 8.92 -18.10
CA GLY A 28 8.75 7.83 -18.78
C GLY A 28 8.40 6.40 -18.32
N SER A 29 7.65 6.22 -17.24
CA SER A 29 7.18 4.89 -16.80
C SER A 29 6.01 4.33 -17.63
N GLY A 30 5.49 5.14 -18.56
CA GLY A 30 4.35 4.78 -19.39
C GLY A 30 3.01 4.78 -18.63
N PRO A 31 1.90 4.48 -19.33
CA PRO A 31 0.56 4.66 -18.79
C PRO A 31 0.01 3.44 -18.04
N ARG A 32 0.81 2.39 -17.81
CA ARG A 32 0.37 1.14 -17.19
C ARG A 32 0.93 0.99 -15.77
N ASN A 33 0.12 0.46 -14.87
CA ASN A 33 0.51 0.12 -13.51
C ASN A 33 1.19 -1.26 -13.46
N ALA A 34 1.69 -1.64 -12.28
CA ALA A 34 2.37 -2.90 -12.04
C ALA A 34 1.51 -4.16 -12.31
N ILE A 35 0.18 -4.07 -12.46
CA ILE A 35 -0.68 -5.20 -12.82
C ILE A 35 -1.13 -5.19 -14.29
N GLY A 36 -0.52 -4.32 -15.11
CA GLY A 36 -0.76 -4.26 -16.56
C GLY A 36 -2.01 -3.47 -16.97
N LYS A 37 -2.75 -2.88 -16.02
CA LYS A 37 -3.90 -2.01 -16.29
C LYS A 37 -3.44 -0.57 -16.53
N ARG A 38 -4.30 0.25 -17.13
CA ARG A 38 -4.02 1.68 -17.32
C ARG A 38 -4.07 2.39 -15.97
N LEU A 39 -3.11 3.28 -15.72
CA LEU A 39 -3.10 4.19 -14.56
C LEU A 39 -4.37 5.04 -14.56
N SER A 40 -5.09 5.02 -13.44
CA SER A 40 -6.37 5.70 -13.30
C SER A 40 -6.20 7.04 -12.59
N GLY A 41 -6.71 8.10 -13.22
CA GLY A 41 -6.95 9.40 -12.57
C GLY A 41 -8.43 9.68 -12.29
N GLY A 42 -9.29 8.66 -12.42
CA GLY A 42 -10.75 8.78 -12.32
C GLY A 42 -11.25 8.82 -10.88
N VAL A 43 -12.39 8.15 -10.63
CA VAL A 43 -13.04 8.09 -9.30
C VAL A 43 -12.08 7.51 -8.24
N VAL A 44 -11.45 6.39 -8.58
CA VAL A 44 -10.41 5.75 -7.77
C VAL A 44 -9.10 5.89 -8.50
N LYS A 45 -8.14 6.57 -7.86
CA LYS A 45 -6.87 6.94 -8.46
C LYS A 45 -5.81 5.88 -8.19
N SER A 46 -4.92 5.64 -9.14
CA SER A 46 -3.76 4.76 -8.94
C SER A 46 -2.78 5.38 -7.95
N ALA A 47 -2.06 4.53 -7.22
CA ALA A 47 -1.00 4.94 -6.33
C ALA A 47 0.06 3.84 -6.25
N ALA A 48 1.32 4.26 -6.10
CA ALA A 48 2.45 3.37 -5.94
C ALA A 48 2.95 3.35 -4.50
N SER A 49 3.40 2.20 -4.01
CA SER A 49 4.02 2.10 -2.69
C SER A 49 4.91 0.85 -2.56
N ASP A 50 5.46 0.65 -1.37
CA ASP A 50 6.04 -0.64 -0.97
C ASP A 50 4.93 -1.63 -0.61
N TRP A 51 4.75 -2.68 -1.42
CA TRP A 51 3.69 -3.66 -1.19
C TRP A 51 3.88 -4.51 0.07
N SER A 52 5.10 -4.59 0.62
CA SER A 52 5.30 -5.19 1.94
C SER A 52 4.70 -4.35 3.07
N ARG A 53 4.35 -3.08 2.81
CA ARG A 53 3.68 -2.19 3.78
C ARG A 53 2.20 -1.99 3.44
N PHE A 54 1.90 -1.71 2.17
CA PHE A 54 0.54 -1.57 1.66
C PHE A 54 0.34 -2.56 0.52
N PRO A 55 -0.16 -3.77 0.82
CA PRO A 55 -0.30 -4.82 -0.20
C PRO A 55 -1.18 -4.37 -1.38
N LEU A 56 -0.94 -4.98 -2.53
CA LEU A 56 -1.70 -4.79 -3.76
C LEU A 56 -3.22 -4.83 -3.49
N GLY A 57 -3.92 -3.81 -3.96
CA GLY A 57 -5.36 -3.63 -3.78
C GLY A 57 -5.75 -2.84 -2.52
N THR A 58 -4.79 -2.40 -1.70
CA THR A 58 -5.10 -1.53 -0.55
C THR A 58 -5.77 -0.25 -1.04
N ARG A 59 -6.92 0.08 -0.48
CA ARG A 59 -7.67 1.30 -0.78
C ARG A 59 -7.63 2.25 0.40
N PHE A 60 -7.49 3.53 0.10
CA PHE A 60 -7.45 4.56 1.12
C PHE A 60 -8.03 5.87 0.61
N ARG A 61 -8.45 6.71 1.56
CA ARG A 61 -8.83 8.10 1.32
C ARG A 61 -7.84 9.04 1.98
N LEU A 62 -7.61 10.19 1.38
CA LEU A 62 -6.92 11.28 2.05
C LEU A 62 -7.92 11.97 2.98
N VAL A 63 -7.58 12.06 4.28
CA VAL A 63 -8.47 12.71 5.24
C VAL A 63 -8.55 14.20 4.91
N GLY A 64 -9.77 14.74 4.92
CA GLY A 64 -10.05 16.14 4.54
C GLY A 64 -10.26 16.34 3.04
N THR A 65 -10.17 15.30 2.21
CA THR A 65 -10.53 15.38 0.77
C THR A 65 -11.53 14.30 0.38
N LYS A 66 -12.04 14.39 -0.85
CA LYS A 66 -12.88 13.35 -1.47
C LYS A 66 -12.06 12.34 -2.29
N ASP A 67 -10.72 12.44 -2.24
CA ASP A 67 -9.87 11.60 -3.07
C ASP A 67 -9.76 10.19 -2.50
N GLU A 68 -10.07 9.21 -3.34
CA GLU A 68 -9.83 7.79 -3.09
C GLU A 68 -8.73 7.27 -4.00
N TYR A 69 -7.88 6.43 -3.44
CA TYR A 69 -6.76 5.79 -4.12
C TYR A 69 -6.77 4.29 -3.90
N VAL A 70 -6.18 3.57 -4.85
CA VAL A 70 -5.86 2.14 -4.74
C VAL A 70 -4.37 1.95 -4.99
N ILE A 71 -3.72 1.13 -4.16
CA ILE A 71 -2.36 0.67 -4.40
C ILE A 71 -2.42 -0.41 -5.48
N ASP A 72 -2.07 -0.05 -6.70
CA ASP A 72 -2.03 -0.92 -7.87
C ASP A 72 -0.66 -0.90 -8.59
N ASP A 73 0.28 -0.12 -8.04
CA ASP A 73 1.60 0.12 -8.61
C ASP A 73 2.70 0.08 -7.53
N TYR A 74 3.96 -0.01 -7.96
CA TYR A 74 5.14 0.11 -7.08
C TYR A 74 6.32 0.72 -7.81
N GLY A 75 7.26 1.31 -7.07
CA GLY A 75 8.46 1.94 -7.62
C GLY A 75 9.70 1.69 -6.75
N GLY A 76 10.87 1.58 -7.40
CA GLY A 76 12.12 1.27 -6.71
C GLY A 76 12.47 2.23 -5.58
N ALA A 77 12.23 3.53 -5.78
CA ALA A 77 12.50 4.58 -4.79
C ALA A 77 11.58 4.55 -3.57
N LEU A 78 10.47 3.79 -3.61
CA LEU A 78 9.46 3.76 -2.55
C LEU A 78 9.74 2.67 -1.51
N ILE A 79 10.47 1.62 -1.90
CA ILE A 79 10.63 0.39 -1.12
C ILE A 79 11.46 0.64 0.14
N GLY A 80 10.89 0.32 1.30
CA GLY A 80 11.47 0.56 2.62
C GLY A 80 11.28 1.98 3.17
N THR A 81 10.68 2.91 2.42
CA THR A 81 10.54 4.32 2.85
C THR A 81 9.24 4.60 3.59
N GLY A 82 8.17 3.84 3.29
CA GLY A 82 6.82 4.13 3.80
C GLY A 82 6.12 5.27 3.06
N THR A 83 6.70 5.71 1.95
CA THR A 83 6.10 6.71 1.06
C THR A 83 5.01 6.08 0.20
N ILE A 84 3.90 6.79 0.02
CA ILE A 84 2.90 6.50 -1.01
C ILE A 84 3.00 7.56 -2.11
N ASP A 85 3.19 7.13 -3.35
CA ASP A 85 3.32 8.01 -4.50
C ASP A 85 1.99 8.10 -5.25
N LEU A 86 1.41 9.29 -5.33
CA LEU A 86 0.04 9.48 -5.84
C LEU A 86 0.07 9.77 -7.33
N TYR A 87 -0.61 8.96 -8.14
CA TYR A 87 -0.67 9.20 -9.57
C TYR A 87 -1.44 10.49 -9.88
N LYS A 88 -0.89 11.30 -10.79
CA LYS A 88 -1.53 12.50 -11.35
C LYS A 88 -1.55 12.43 -12.87
N THR A 89 -2.62 12.97 -13.46
CA THR A 89 -2.84 12.94 -14.92
C THR A 89 -1.96 13.91 -15.70
N SER A 90 -1.27 14.84 -15.05
CA SER A 90 -0.36 15.81 -15.68
C SER A 90 0.79 16.22 -14.77
N ARG A 91 1.90 16.68 -15.35
CA ARG A 91 3.04 17.27 -14.62
C ARG A 91 2.64 18.47 -13.77
N ALA A 92 1.73 19.32 -14.27
CA ALA A 92 1.23 20.46 -13.50
C ALA A 92 0.52 20.01 -12.21
N ALA A 93 -0.33 18.97 -12.29
CA ALA A 93 -1.00 18.42 -11.11
C ALA A 93 -0.03 17.72 -10.15
N MET A 94 0.98 17.03 -10.67
CA MET A 94 2.07 16.44 -9.92
C MET A 94 2.88 17.50 -9.15
N ASN A 95 3.33 18.56 -9.84
CA ASN A 95 4.09 19.67 -9.23
C ASN A 95 3.27 20.41 -8.18
N ARG A 96 1.98 20.65 -8.43
CA ARG A 96 1.08 21.24 -7.43
C ARG A 96 0.95 20.39 -6.18
N TRP A 97 1.04 19.05 -6.30
CA TRP A 97 1.06 18.17 -5.14
C TRP A 97 2.38 18.28 -4.39
N GLY A 98 3.52 17.98 -5.04
CA GLY A 98 4.83 17.98 -4.40
C GLY A 98 4.96 16.91 -3.30
N VAL A 99 5.89 17.11 -2.35
CA VAL A 99 6.06 16.22 -1.20
C VAL A 99 5.21 16.71 -0.03
N ARG A 100 4.43 15.82 0.60
CA ARG A 100 3.55 16.17 1.73
C ARG A 100 3.52 15.06 2.78
N HIS A 101 3.17 15.40 4.01
CA HIS A 101 2.77 14.43 5.02
C HIS A 101 1.26 14.59 5.26
N VAL A 102 0.51 13.53 5.05
CA VAL A 102 -0.96 13.55 5.10
C VAL A 102 -1.48 12.48 6.05
N GLU A 103 -2.69 12.68 6.56
CA GLU A 103 -3.45 11.61 7.22
C GLU A 103 -4.23 10.84 6.15
N ILE A 104 -4.14 9.50 6.21
CA ILE A 104 -4.92 8.62 5.35
C ILE A 104 -5.88 7.78 6.19
N GLN A 105 -7.04 7.47 5.63
CA GLN A 105 -7.94 6.46 6.15
C GLN A 105 -7.87 5.25 5.23
N ILE A 106 -7.39 4.12 5.74
CA ILE A 106 -7.50 2.85 5.01
C ILE A 106 -8.99 2.46 4.96
N THR A 107 -9.53 2.21 3.77
CA THR A 107 -10.90 1.74 3.60
C THR A 107 -10.95 0.25 3.35
N HIS A 108 -9.89 -0.31 2.77
CA HIS A 108 -9.73 -1.74 2.52
C HIS A 108 -8.25 -2.09 2.48
N TRP A 109 -7.83 -3.12 3.21
CA TRP A 109 -6.48 -3.66 3.09
C TRP A 109 -6.40 -4.57 1.86
N GLY A 110 -5.30 -4.45 1.11
CA GLY A 110 -5.02 -5.30 -0.04
C GLY A 110 -4.63 -6.73 0.36
N SER A 111 -4.28 -7.53 -0.64
CA SER A 111 -3.92 -8.94 -0.46
C SER A 111 -2.42 -9.15 -0.59
N GLU A 112 -1.79 -9.68 0.47
CA GLU A 112 -0.39 -10.11 0.45
C GLU A 112 -0.17 -11.26 -0.54
N ALA A 113 -1.13 -12.19 -0.64
CA ALA A 113 -1.09 -13.29 -1.59
C ALA A 113 -1.14 -12.81 -3.05
N GLU A 114 -2.02 -11.86 -3.38
CA GLU A 114 -2.07 -11.26 -4.73
C GLU A 114 -0.80 -10.47 -5.04
N SER A 115 -0.25 -9.77 -4.04
CA SER A 115 1.05 -9.09 -4.17
C SER A 115 2.14 -10.09 -4.55
N LEU A 116 2.24 -11.22 -3.85
CA LEU A 116 3.23 -12.26 -4.12
C LEU A 116 3.06 -12.89 -5.51
N LYS A 117 1.83 -13.13 -5.98
CA LYS A 117 1.57 -13.64 -7.34
C LYS A 117 2.19 -12.74 -8.42
N VAL A 118 2.10 -11.43 -8.25
CA VAL A 118 2.66 -10.45 -9.20
C VAL A 118 4.18 -10.28 -9.02
N LEU A 119 4.68 -10.32 -7.78
CA LEU A 119 6.09 -10.05 -7.47
C LEU A 119 7.01 -11.25 -7.74
N ARG A 120 6.57 -12.49 -7.49
CA ARG A 120 7.43 -13.69 -7.63
C ARG A 120 8.04 -13.85 -9.03
N PRO A 121 7.30 -13.68 -10.14
CA PRO A 121 7.89 -13.71 -11.48
C PRO A 121 8.95 -12.62 -11.71
N ARG A 122 8.97 -11.56 -10.89
CA ARG A 122 9.85 -10.37 -11.01
C ARG A 122 11.02 -10.38 -10.02
N GLN A 123 11.22 -11.49 -9.30
CA GLN A 123 12.22 -11.64 -8.23
C GLN A 123 13.69 -11.50 -8.67
N ARG A 124 13.97 -11.39 -9.97
CA ARG A 124 15.32 -11.07 -10.45
C ARG A 124 15.78 -9.70 -9.97
N ALA A 125 14.86 -8.74 -9.83
CA ALA A 125 15.17 -7.41 -9.31
C ALA A 125 15.37 -7.44 -7.79
N ARG A 126 16.51 -6.90 -7.31
CA ARG A 126 16.84 -6.83 -5.87
C ARG A 126 15.74 -6.16 -5.05
N ILE A 127 15.15 -5.09 -5.58
CA ILE A 127 14.08 -4.35 -4.92
C ILE A 127 12.81 -5.19 -4.72
N VAL A 128 12.50 -6.07 -5.68
CA VAL A 128 11.33 -6.96 -5.61
C VAL A 128 11.56 -8.05 -4.57
N ARG A 129 12.76 -8.62 -4.49
CA ARG A 129 13.11 -9.61 -3.44
C ARG A 129 12.91 -9.06 -2.04
N ARG A 130 13.23 -7.78 -1.81
CA ARG A 130 13.02 -7.12 -0.52
C ARG A 130 11.53 -7.04 -0.16
N MET A 131 10.67 -6.72 -1.12
CA MET A 131 9.21 -6.71 -0.88
C MET A 131 8.68 -8.12 -0.60
N ILE A 132 9.12 -9.12 -1.38
CA ILE A 132 8.74 -10.53 -1.16
C ILE A 132 9.13 -10.96 0.26
N ALA A 133 10.37 -10.72 0.69
CA ALA A 133 10.83 -11.06 2.03
C ALA A 133 10.01 -10.36 3.13
N GLY A 134 9.65 -9.08 2.92
CA GLY A 134 8.81 -8.34 3.86
C GLY A 134 7.37 -8.87 3.96
N LEU A 135 6.82 -9.40 2.87
CA LEU A 135 5.51 -10.06 2.85
C LEU A 135 5.57 -11.44 3.53
N GLU A 136 6.55 -12.27 3.16
CA GLU A 136 6.68 -13.63 3.70
C GLU A 136 7.03 -13.64 5.21
N GLY A 137 7.77 -12.62 5.68
CA GLY A 137 8.07 -12.45 7.10
C GLY A 137 6.86 -12.11 7.98
N LYS A 138 5.74 -11.67 7.40
CA LYS A 138 4.47 -11.47 8.13
C LYS A 138 3.61 -12.73 8.19
N THR A 139 3.67 -13.55 7.14
CA THR A 139 2.93 -14.80 7.04
C THR A 139 3.50 -15.88 7.95
N GLN A 140 4.79 -15.81 8.27
CA GLN A 140 5.37 -16.61 9.35
C GLN A 140 4.72 -16.19 10.68
N PRO A 141 3.97 -17.07 11.38
CA PRO A 141 3.56 -16.75 12.74
C PRO A 141 4.83 -16.44 13.52
N ARG A 142 4.87 -15.30 14.22
CA ARG A 142 5.90 -15.05 15.22
C ARG A 142 5.86 -16.24 16.16
N THR A 143 6.76 -17.21 16.00
CA THR A 143 6.96 -18.26 16.98
C THR A 143 7.22 -17.54 18.29
N ALA A 144 6.27 -17.67 19.20
CA ALA A 144 6.32 -17.05 20.50
C ALA A 144 7.60 -17.55 21.17
N SER A 145 8.62 -16.71 21.21
CA SER A 145 9.72 -16.86 22.16
C SER A 145 9.14 -16.52 23.53
N ALA A 146 8.46 -17.52 24.11
CA ALA A 146 8.17 -17.54 25.53
C ALA A 146 9.51 -17.77 26.23
N ARG A 147 10.18 -16.67 26.57
CA ARG A 147 11.31 -16.71 27.49
C ARG A 147 10.74 -17.07 28.86
N ALA A 148 10.75 -18.35 29.19
CA ALA A 148 10.35 -18.86 30.50
C ALA A 148 11.23 -18.18 31.57
N VAL A 149 10.59 -17.42 32.46
CA VAL A 149 11.22 -16.94 33.70
C VAL A 149 11.13 -18.10 34.69
N PRO A 150 12.24 -18.66 35.19
CA PRO A 150 12.17 -19.71 36.19
C PRO A 150 11.63 -19.14 37.52
N PRO A 151 10.85 -19.91 38.30
CA PRO A 151 10.34 -19.47 39.58
C PRO A 151 11.51 -19.26 40.56
N ARG A 152 11.45 -18.15 41.29
CA ARG A 152 12.36 -17.83 42.39
C ARG A 152 11.99 -18.72 43.58
N SER A 153 12.89 -19.59 43.99
CA SER A 153 12.74 -20.34 45.25
C SER A 153 12.83 -19.37 46.44
N LEU A 154 11.92 -19.55 47.40
CA LEU A 154 11.98 -18.95 48.74
C LEU A 154 13.04 -19.65 49.60
#